data_AF-A0A970IRR8-F1
#
_entry.id   AF-A0A970IRR8-F1
#
_cell.length_a   1.000
_cell.length_b   1.000
_cell.length_c   1.000
_cell.angle_alpha   90.00
_cell.angle_beta   90.00
_cell.angle_gamma   90.00
#
_symmetry.space_group_name_H-M   'P 1'
#
loop_
_entity.id
_entity.type
_entity.pdbx_description
1 polymer ?
#
loop_
_entity_poly.entity_id
_entity_poly.type
_entity_poly.pdbx_seq_one_letter_code
_entity_poly.pdbx_strand_id
1 'polypeptide(L)'
;MRSFRCLFDITESSFSIADPIKDEIGNLEINLKKVDGLNMITLIDRKDTEEGVPIHRGLKAIVDISADSMDKAINMARQRVDGILTMLTVVTNATVGEAQLQLGYETSNNATSTEYIQVEYLCSDHFKRKRVFDNDKFKNLVEKILKNSNKRISRAIRWYRKGLIETDPLDRFMSYWLGLENLDKTLGEMLGENIEKRNCVSCGEPYEVPSAKGVRSLFEKHSINGVKDFKRCRNLRVDLQHGAGDLETAMFQVSECSELCRIILLKGIYLALSLDVKEVQEGPEPIYNIHQPRIEFRGQYKIPPKDLPTIPLILIKNENIKATIVDGKRVFSFVDNIDSNINADMTIQMTFVTEKGVEANLENVKTVPKK
;
A
#
# COMPACT_ATOMS: atom_id res chain seq x y z
N MET A 1 -11.68 26.67 -11.25
CA MET A 1 -11.11 25.43 -10.69
C MET A 1 -10.32 25.83 -9.44
N ARG A 2 -10.52 25.14 -8.30
CA ARG A 2 -9.84 25.46 -7.03
C ARG A 2 -8.56 24.61 -6.93
N SER A 3 -7.56 25.09 -6.19
CA SER A 3 -6.32 24.36 -5.91
C SER A 3 -6.30 23.88 -4.46
N PHE A 4 -5.83 22.66 -4.24
CA PHE A 4 -5.75 22.02 -2.94
C PHE A 4 -4.37 21.38 -2.75
N ARG A 5 -3.91 21.33 -1.51
CA ARG A 5 -2.73 20.57 -1.09
C ARG A 5 -3.17 19.48 -0.12
N CYS A 6 -2.89 18.23 -0.45
CA CYS A 6 -3.21 17.08 0.39
C CYS A 6 -1.91 16.44 0.90
N LEU A 7 -1.85 16.13 2.20
CA LEU A 7 -0.72 15.47 2.84
C LEU A 7 -1.12 14.07 3.28
N PHE A 8 -0.36 13.07 2.85
CA PHE A 8 -0.55 11.68 3.24
C PHE A 8 0.68 11.16 3.95
N ASP A 9 0.47 10.37 5.00
CA ASP A 9 1.50 9.52 5.60
C ASP A 9 1.40 8.11 4.98
N ILE A 10 2.56 7.48 4.77
CA ILE A 10 2.72 6.12 4.25
C ILE A 10 3.66 5.39 5.21
N THR A 11 3.08 4.87 6.28
CA THR A 11 3.78 4.40 7.49
C THR A 11 4.37 2.99 7.34
N GLU A 12 3.84 2.21 6.41
CA GLU A 12 4.31 0.85 6.08
C GLU A 12 5.17 0.80 4.80
N SER A 13 5.98 1.84 4.55
CA SER A 13 6.95 1.77 3.46
C SER A 13 8.16 0.91 3.86
N SER A 14 8.42 -0.14 3.08
CA SER A 14 9.59 -1.01 3.21
C SER A 14 10.75 -0.58 2.32
N PHE A 15 10.64 0.59 1.69
CA PHE A 15 11.71 1.22 0.93
C PHE A 15 11.90 2.68 1.35
N SER A 16 13.10 3.18 1.10
CA SER A 16 13.53 4.56 1.35
C SER A 16 14.02 5.16 0.03
N ILE A 17 13.70 6.43 -0.22
CA ILE A 17 14.11 7.15 -1.44
C ILE A 17 15.61 7.43 -1.41
N ALA A 18 16.13 7.87 -0.26
CA ALA A 18 17.55 7.93 0.03
C ALA A 18 18.01 6.67 0.78
N ASP A 19 19.32 6.57 1.03
CA ASP A 19 19.88 5.52 1.88
C ASP A 19 19.19 5.52 3.26
N PRO A 20 18.58 4.40 3.71
CA PRO A 20 17.84 4.36 4.95
C PRO A 20 18.71 4.53 6.21
N ILE A 21 20.02 4.33 6.12
CA ILE A 21 20.96 4.38 7.26
C ILE A 21 21.58 5.78 7.41
N LYS A 22 21.64 6.55 6.33
CA LYS A 22 22.15 7.93 6.37
C LYS A 22 21.07 8.90 6.84
N ASP A 23 21.48 10.03 7.38
CA ASP A 23 20.56 11.11 7.79
C ASP A 23 20.02 11.96 6.61
N GLU A 24 20.25 11.51 5.38
CA GLU A 24 19.78 12.18 4.16
C GLU A 24 18.27 11.96 3.97
N ILE A 25 17.49 13.03 3.80
CA ILE A 25 16.07 12.93 3.46
C ILE A 25 15.94 12.77 1.94
N GLY A 26 15.50 11.59 1.50
CA GLY A 26 15.20 11.35 0.10
C GLY A 26 13.94 12.08 -0.34
N ASN A 27 13.98 12.65 -1.55
CA ASN A 27 12.86 13.33 -2.16
C ASN A 27 12.69 12.83 -3.60
N LEU A 28 11.46 12.46 -3.96
CA LEU A 28 11.07 12.05 -5.30
C LEU A 28 9.90 12.91 -5.78
N GLU A 29 10.18 13.78 -6.74
CA GLU A 29 9.18 14.63 -7.39
C GLU A 29 8.68 14.01 -8.70
N ILE A 30 7.36 13.88 -8.80
CA ILE A 30 6.67 13.30 -9.95
C ILE A 30 5.70 14.35 -10.49
N ASN A 31 6.00 14.84 -11.69
CA ASN A 31 5.14 15.78 -12.39
C ASN A 31 4.26 15.02 -13.39
N LEU A 32 2.98 14.84 -13.02
CA LEU A 32 1.99 14.20 -13.89
C LEU A 32 1.45 15.23 -14.88
N LYS A 33 2.22 15.55 -15.92
CA LYS A 33 1.79 16.46 -16.97
C LYS A 33 0.58 15.89 -17.71
N LYS A 34 -0.59 16.51 -17.51
CA LYS A 34 -1.75 16.48 -18.42
C LYS A 34 -2.31 17.89 -18.56
N VAL A 35 -3.05 18.09 -19.66
CA VAL A 35 -3.43 19.33 -20.36
C VAL A 35 -4.03 20.45 -19.48
N ASP A 36 -4.49 20.20 -18.26
CA ASP A 36 -5.37 21.15 -17.54
C ASP A 36 -4.98 21.50 -16.08
N GLY A 37 -3.69 21.43 -15.69
CA GLY A 37 -3.27 22.09 -14.44
C GLY A 37 -2.12 21.45 -13.65
N LEU A 38 -1.86 22.04 -12.48
CA LEU A 38 -0.81 21.66 -11.55
C LEU A 38 -1.13 20.30 -10.90
N ASN A 39 -0.33 19.29 -11.21
CA ASN A 39 -0.45 17.93 -10.69
C ASN A 39 0.94 17.43 -10.28
N MET A 40 1.46 17.96 -9.18
CA MET A 40 2.76 17.61 -8.64
C MET A 40 2.58 16.69 -7.44
N ILE A 41 3.34 15.60 -7.41
CA ILE A 41 3.38 14.68 -6.28
C ILE A 41 4.82 14.61 -5.82
N THR A 42 5.02 14.94 -4.55
CA THR A 42 6.32 14.87 -3.90
C THR A 42 6.25 13.78 -2.85
N LEU A 43 7.07 12.74 -3.00
CA LEU A 43 7.29 11.74 -1.97
C LEU A 43 8.58 12.07 -1.21
N ILE A 44 8.51 12.10 0.11
CA ILE A 44 9.63 12.48 0.98
C ILE A 44 9.83 11.38 2.02
N ASP A 45 11.08 10.97 2.24
CA ASP A 45 11.42 10.10 3.36
C ASP A 45 11.07 10.81 4.68
N ARG A 46 10.28 10.15 5.53
CA ARG A 46 10.07 10.62 6.90
C ARG A 46 11.14 9.99 7.77
N LYS A 47 12.08 10.79 8.28
CA LYS A 47 13.10 10.32 9.21
C LYS A 47 12.98 11.07 10.54
N ASP A 48 13.09 10.34 11.64
CA ASP A 48 13.30 10.86 12.98
C ASP A 48 14.72 10.50 13.42
N THR A 49 15.20 11.10 14.51
CA THR A 49 16.48 10.73 15.13
C THR A 49 16.21 10.25 16.55
N GLU A 50 16.59 9.01 16.88
CA GLU A 50 16.58 8.50 18.26
C GLU A 50 18.01 8.17 18.66
N GLU A 51 18.48 8.73 19.77
CA GLU A 51 19.85 8.51 20.29
C GLU A 51 20.98 8.78 19.26
N GLY A 52 20.74 9.71 18.32
CA GLY A 52 21.69 10.04 17.26
C GLY A 52 21.66 9.08 16.06
N VAL A 53 20.76 8.09 16.05
CA VAL A 53 20.56 7.17 14.93
C VAL A 53 19.34 7.62 14.11
N PRO A 54 19.47 7.82 12.79
CA PRO A 54 18.33 8.13 11.93
C PRO A 54 17.42 6.92 11.79
N ILE A 55 16.12 7.15 11.96
CA ILE A 55 15.03 6.18 11.96
C ILE A 55 14.03 6.59 10.90
N HIS A 56 13.88 5.79 9.85
CA HIS A 56 12.96 6.06 8.73
C HIS A 56 11.54 5.57 9.04
N ARG A 57 10.62 6.49 9.29
CA ARG A 57 9.23 6.23 9.70
C ARG A 57 8.26 5.96 8.55
N GLY A 58 8.75 5.83 7.33
CA GLY A 58 7.92 5.70 6.12
C GLY A 58 8.08 6.89 5.18
N LEU A 59 7.04 7.17 4.38
CA LEU A 59 7.05 8.28 3.42
C LEU A 59 5.95 9.29 3.74
N LYS A 60 6.18 10.54 3.36
CA LYS A 60 5.13 11.56 3.22
C LYS A 60 4.86 11.81 1.75
N ALA A 61 3.59 11.85 1.37
CA ALA A 61 3.18 12.31 0.05
C ALA A 61 2.53 13.69 0.15
N ILE A 62 3.09 14.66 -0.56
CA ILE A 62 2.53 16.00 -0.73
C ILE A 62 1.98 16.07 -2.15
N VAL A 63 0.68 16.33 -2.28
CA VAL A 63 0.00 16.38 -3.57
C VAL A 63 -0.61 17.75 -3.77
N ASP A 64 -0.14 18.46 -4.78
CA ASP A 64 -0.75 19.69 -5.27
C ASP A 64 -1.69 19.34 -6.44
N ILE A 65 -2.98 19.66 -6.29
CA ILE A 65 -4.04 19.26 -7.23
C ILE A 65 -5.12 20.31 -7.42
N SER A 66 -5.66 20.41 -8.64
CA SER A 66 -6.84 21.22 -8.95
C SER A 66 -8.12 20.38 -8.97
N ALA A 67 -9.18 20.84 -8.30
CA ALA A 67 -10.48 20.17 -8.23
C ALA A 67 -11.64 21.14 -7.96
N ASP A 68 -12.87 20.65 -8.00
CA ASP A 68 -14.08 21.45 -7.74
C ASP A 68 -14.43 21.51 -6.23
N SER A 69 -14.03 20.49 -5.46
CA SER A 69 -14.25 20.37 -4.01
C SER A 69 -13.07 19.67 -3.33
N MET A 70 -12.98 19.82 -1.99
CA MET A 70 -11.96 19.13 -1.19
C MET A 70 -12.10 17.60 -1.28
N ASP A 71 -13.32 17.06 -1.18
CA ASP A 71 -13.54 15.61 -1.32
C ASP A 71 -13.04 15.06 -2.65
N LYS A 72 -13.30 15.81 -3.74
CA LYS A 72 -12.80 15.46 -5.06
C LYS A 72 -11.28 15.54 -5.12
N ALA A 73 -10.68 16.58 -4.52
CA ALA A 73 -9.23 16.71 -4.40
C ALA A 73 -8.58 15.56 -3.63
N ILE A 74 -9.11 15.21 -2.45
CA ILE A 74 -8.62 14.11 -1.61
C ILE A 74 -8.71 12.78 -2.35
N ASN A 75 -9.86 12.50 -2.97
CA ASN A 75 -10.06 11.26 -3.72
C ASN A 75 -9.10 11.16 -4.92
N MET A 76 -8.94 12.23 -5.69
CA MET A 76 -8.01 12.27 -6.81
C MET A 76 -6.55 12.17 -6.34
N ALA A 77 -6.18 12.86 -5.26
CA ALA A 77 -4.84 12.82 -4.68
C ALA A 77 -4.51 11.41 -4.17
N ARG A 78 -5.42 10.79 -3.41
CA ARG A 78 -5.28 9.41 -2.92
C ARG A 78 -5.10 8.42 -4.07
N GLN A 79 -5.96 8.48 -5.09
CA GLN A 79 -5.85 7.62 -6.27
C GLN A 79 -4.49 7.74 -6.97
N ARG A 80 -3.93 8.95 -7.04
CA ARG A 80 -2.62 9.18 -7.68
C ARG A 80 -1.46 8.71 -6.82
N VAL A 81 -1.49 8.99 -5.51
CA VAL A 81 -0.49 8.47 -4.58
C VAL A 81 -0.51 6.95 -4.61
N ASP A 82 -1.68 6.33 -4.51
CA ASP A 82 -1.81 4.87 -4.62
C ASP A 82 -1.28 4.33 -5.94
N GLY A 83 -1.55 5.02 -7.05
CA GLY A 83 -0.98 4.67 -8.35
C GLY A 83 0.55 4.63 -8.30
N ILE A 84 1.18 5.66 -7.74
CA ILE A 84 2.64 5.75 -7.59
C ILE A 84 3.18 4.68 -6.65
N LEU A 85 2.58 4.50 -5.47
CA LEU A 85 3.00 3.47 -4.52
C LEU A 85 2.92 2.08 -5.13
N THR A 86 1.89 1.81 -5.93
CA THR A 86 1.76 0.53 -6.63
C THR A 86 2.88 0.33 -7.67
N MET A 87 3.29 1.38 -8.37
CA MET A 87 4.45 1.29 -9.28
C MET A 87 5.76 1.08 -8.50
N LEU A 88 5.95 1.78 -7.39
CA LEU A 88 7.12 1.61 -6.51
C LEU A 88 7.22 0.20 -5.96
N THR A 89 6.09 -0.41 -5.58
CA THR A 89 6.05 -1.80 -5.13
C THR A 89 6.59 -2.79 -6.16
N VAL A 90 6.28 -2.59 -7.45
CA VAL A 90 6.79 -3.47 -8.52
C VAL A 90 8.30 -3.34 -8.67
N VAL A 91 8.84 -2.13 -8.61
CA VAL A 91 10.30 -1.88 -8.74
C VAL A 91 11.07 -2.42 -7.55
N THR A 92 10.57 -2.15 -6.35
CA THR A 92 11.29 -2.44 -5.11
C THR A 92 11.07 -3.86 -4.63
N ASN A 93 10.01 -4.52 -5.11
CA ASN A 93 9.47 -5.76 -4.56
C ASN A 93 9.30 -5.68 -3.04
N ALA A 94 8.83 -4.54 -2.54
CA ALA A 94 8.75 -4.26 -1.11
C ALA A 94 7.34 -3.79 -0.75
N THR A 95 6.88 -4.15 0.45
CA THR A 95 5.57 -3.71 0.95
C THR A 95 5.51 -2.20 1.09
N VAL A 96 4.39 -1.64 0.65
CA VAL A 96 4.08 -0.22 0.74
C VAL A 96 2.63 -0.08 1.16
N GLY A 97 2.42 0.29 2.42
CA GLY A 97 1.08 0.49 2.98
C GLY A 97 0.28 1.54 2.24
N GLU A 98 -1.00 1.64 2.61
CA GLU A 98 -1.91 2.62 2.01
C GLU A 98 -1.50 4.06 2.34
N ALA A 99 -1.82 4.98 1.43
CA ALA A 99 -1.68 6.41 1.68
C ALA A 99 -2.78 6.86 2.64
N GLN A 100 -2.40 7.13 3.88
CA GLN A 100 -3.32 7.55 4.93
C GLN A 100 -3.34 9.06 4.97
N LEU A 101 -4.53 9.65 4.87
CA LEU A 101 -4.68 11.10 5.00
C LEU A 101 -4.21 11.48 6.41
N GLN A 102 -3.07 12.18 6.50
CA GLN A 102 -2.54 12.62 7.78
C GLN A 102 -3.29 13.85 8.26
N LEU A 103 -3.53 14.77 7.32
CA LEU A 103 -4.14 16.07 7.58
C LEU A 103 -4.86 16.55 6.32
N GLY A 104 -6.11 16.97 6.48
CA GLY A 104 -6.89 17.69 5.48
C GLY A 104 -7.62 18.84 6.15
N TYR A 105 -7.53 20.04 5.59
CA TYR A 105 -8.22 21.20 6.14
C TYR A 105 -8.66 22.15 5.02
N GLU A 106 -9.85 22.74 5.18
CA GLU A 106 -10.36 23.77 4.28
C GLU A 106 -9.71 25.12 4.61
N THR A 107 -9.23 25.83 3.59
CA THR A 107 -8.56 27.14 3.73
C THR A 107 -9.47 28.33 3.39
N SER A 108 -10.78 28.12 3.31
CA SER A 108 -11.76 29.16 2.94
C SER A 108 -12.05 30.12 4.10
N ASN A 109 -11.85 31.43 3.88
CA ASN A 109 -12.02 32.48 4.90
C ASN A 109 -13.44 32.65 5.49
N ASN A 110 -14.46 32.01 4.90
CA ASN A 110 -15.87 32.23 5.25
C ASN A 110 -16.54 31.04 5.99
N ALA A 111 -15.79 30.00 6.39
CA ALA A 111 -16.36 28.83 7.07
C ALA A 111 -16.71 29.12 8.54
N THR A 112 -17.88 28.66 9.00
CA THR A 112 -18.38 28.85 10.38
C THR A 112 -18.07 27.67 11.32
N SER A 113 -17.58 26.56 10.79
CA SER A 113 -17.11 25.37 11.54
C SER A 113 -15.97 24.69 10.78
N THR A 114 -15.03 24.07 11.52
CA THR A 114 -13.88 23.39 10.92
C THR A 114 -13.97 21.90 11.16
N GLU A 115 -14.11 21.12 10.09
CA GLU A 115 -13.89 19.68 10.16
C GLU A 115 -12.38 19.39 10.19
N TYR A 116 -11.97 18.50 11.09
CA TYR A 116 -10.58 18.17 11.34
C TYR A 116 -10.42 16.68 11.56
N ILE A 117 -9.35 16.13 10.99
CA ILE A 117 -8.93 14.75 11.22
C ILE A 117 -7.41 14.70 11.32
N GLN A 118 -6.91 14.01 12.34
CA GLN A 118 -5.50 13.65 12.50
C GLN A 118 -5.42 12.18 12.91
N VAL A 119 -4.55 11.43 12.23
CA VAL A 119 -4.27 10.03 12.54
C VAL A 119 -2.78 9.87 12.79
N GLU A 120 -2.41 9.25 13.91
CA GLU A 120 -1.01 9.04 14.29
C GLU A 120 -0.69 7.55 14.40
N TYR A 121 0.36 7.13 13.68
CA TYR A 121 0.77 5.73 13.59
C TYR A 121 1.98 5.50 14.48
N LEU A 122 1.94 4.45 15.30
CA LEU A 122 3.04 4.07 16.19
C LEU A 122 4.09 3.33 15.37
N CYS A 123 5.06 4.10 14.87
CA CYS A 123 6.14 3.55 14.06
C CYS A 123 7.37 3.21 14.92
N SER A 124 7.84 1.96 14.89
CA SER A 124 9.19 1.60 15.35
C SER A 124 9.94 0.83 14.25
N ASP A 125 11.14 1.31 13.90
CA ASP A 125 12.03 0.69 12.91
C ASP A 125 12.71 -0.58 13.38
N HIS A 126 12.66 -0.85 14.69
CA HIS A 126 13.26 -2.06 15.25
C HIS A 126 12.60 -3.35 14.70
N PHE A 127 11.53 -3.22 13.93
CA PHE A 127 10.72 -4.33 13.42
C PHE A 127 10.73 -4.49 11.89
N LYS A 128 11.46 -3.67 11.11
CA LYS A 128 11.30 -3.62 9.64
C LYS A 128 12.60 -3.84 8.85
N ARG A 129 12.53 -4.63 7.76
CA ARG A 129 13.60 -4.73 6.75
C ARG A 129 13.45 -3.63 5.70
N LYS A 130 14.53 -3.04 5.19
CA LYS A 130 14.43 -1.92 4.23
C LYS A 130 15.32 -2.13 3.01
N ARG A 131 14.94 -1.49 1.90
CA ARG A 131 15.70 -1.51 0.65
C ARG A 131 15.87 -0.10 0.08
N VAL A 132 17.03 0.13 -0.53
CA VAL A 132 17.35 1.35 -1.28
C VAL A 132 16.56 1.37 -2.58
N PHE A 133 15.98 2.53 -2.88
CA PHE A 133 15.24 2.80 -4.11
C PHE A 133 16.15 2.96 -5.34
N ASP A 134 15.79 2.32 -6.46
CA ASP A 134 16.46 2.47 -7.76
C ASP A 134 15.64 3.40 -8.66
N ASN A 135 16.11 4.65 -8.79
CA ASN A 135 15.41 5.71 -9.50
C ASN A 135 15.31 5.47 -11.01
N ASP A 136 16.34 4.88 -11.62
CA ASP A 136 16.37 4.69 -13.07
C ASP A 136 15.45 3.55 -13.49
N LYS A 137 15.43 2.44 -12.73
CA LYS A 137 14.44 1.38 -12.92
C LYS A 137 13.02 1.90 -12.74
N PHE A 138 12.79 2.76 -11.74
CA PHE A 138 11.48 3.36 -11.52
C PHE A 138 11.02 4.22 -12.69
N LYS A 139 11.86 5.14 -13.18
CA LYS A 139 11.50 6.00 -14.31
C LYS A 139 11.13 5.19 -15.55
N ASN A 140 11.92 4.16 -15.88
CA ASN A 140 11.63 3.27 -17.00
C ASN A 140 10.27 2.54 -16.81
N LEU A 141 10.04 1.95 -15.63
CA LEU A 141 8.78 1.25 -15.36
C LEU A 141 7.57 2.19 -15.42
N VAL A 142 7.66 3.37 -14.79
CA VAL A 142 6.58 4.37 -14.80
C VAL A 142 6.26 4.80 -16.21
N GLU A 143 7.28 5.06 -17.05
CA GLU A 143 7.08 5.42 -18.43
C GLU A 143 6.31 4.33 -19.20
N LYS A 144 6.68 3.05 -19.03
CA LYS A 144 5.98 1.92 -19.65
C LYS A 144 4.54 1.81 -19.18
N ILE A 145 4.29 1.94 -17.87
CA ILE A 145 2.95 1.85 -17.29
C ILE A 145 2.08 3.01 -17.76
N LEU A 146 2.59 4.25 -17.74
CA LEU A 146 1.82 5.44 -18.15
C LEU A 146 1.51 5.45 -19.65
N LYS A 147 2.39 4.89 -20.49
CA LYS A 147 2.14 4.69 -21.94
C LYS A 147 1.19 3.54 -22.23
N ASN A 148 0.98 2.61 -21.29
CA ASN A 148 0.13 1.46 -21.47
C ASN A 148 -1.32 1.76 -21.04
N SER A 149 -2.26 1.70 -21.98
CA SER A 149 -3.68 1.97 -21.71
C SER A 149 -4.45 0.74 -21.21
N ASN A 150 -3.82 -0.43 -21.12
CA ASN A 150 -4.47 -1.67 -20.72
C ASN A 150 -4.72 -1.72 -19.21
N LYS A 151 -5.96 -1.41 -18.82
CA LYS A 151 -6.44 -1.42 -17.42
C LYS A 151 -6.23 -2.76 -16.70
N ARG A 152 -6.13 -3.88 -17.43
CA ARG A 152 -5.87 -5.20 -16.84
C ARG A 152 -4.49 -5.27 -16.20
N ILE A 153 -3.49 -4.65 -16.84
CA ILE A 153 -2.12 -4.61 -16.33
C ILE A 153 -2.08 -3.76 -15.06
N SER A 154 -2.69 -2.58 -15.06
CA SER A 154 -2.78 -1.74 -13.86
C SER A 154 -3.48 -2.48 -12.72
N ARG A 155 -4.55 -3.24 -13.00
CA ARG A 155 -5.25 -4.02 -11.98
C ARG A 155 -4.41 -5.18 -11.46
N ALA A 156 -3.66 -5.87 -12.31
CA ALA A 156 -2.73 -6.92 -11.91
C ALA A 156 -1.62 -6.38 -10.99
N ILE A 157 -1.08 -5.20 -11.29
CA ILE A 157 -0.09 -4.50 -10.45
C ILE A 157 -0.70 -4.13 -9.08
N ARG A 158 -1.97 -3.70 -9.02
CA ARG A 158 -2.66 -3.46 -7.73
C ARG A 158 -2.84 -4.74 -6.90
N TRP A 159 -3.21 -5.84 -7.55
CA TRP A 159 -3.30 -7.14 -6.88
C TRP A 159 -1.94 -7.66 -6.39
N TYR A 160 -0.88 -7.40 -7.15
CA TYR A 160 0.49 -7.68 -6.73
C TYR A 160 0.85 -6.92 -5.45
N ARG A 161 0.60 -5.60 -5.41
CA ARG A 161 0.81 -4.79 -4.20
C ARG A 161 -0.04 -5.29 -3.04
N LYS A 162 -1.32 -5.62 -3.29
CA LYS A 162 -2.21 -6.15 -2.25
C LYS A 162 -1.63 -7.41 -1.61
N GLY A 163 -1.22 -8.40 -2.40
CA GLY A 163 -0.63 -9.62 -1.86
C GLY A 163 0.62 -9.39 -1.01
N LEU A 164 1.45 -8.38 -1.34
CA LEU A 164 2.60 -8.01 -0.50
C LEU A 164 2.19 -7.43 0.88
N ILE A 165 0.99 -6.85 0.99
CA ILE A 165 0.45 -6.28 2.22
C ILE A 165 -0.36 -7.33 3.03
N GLU A 166 -0.78 -8.45 2.43
CA GLU A 166 -1.59 -9.44 3.14
C GLU A 166 -0.77 -10.27 4.15
N THR A 167 -1.26 -10.34 5.39
CA THR A 167 -0.71 -11.20 6.45
C THR A 167 -1.10 -12.65 6.28
N ASP A 168 -2.38 -12.91 6.00
CA ASP A 168 -2.90 -14.25 5.82
C ASP A 168 -2.34 -14.84 4.51
N PRO A 169 -1.63 -15.99 4.56
CA PRO A 169 -1.16 -16.68 3.37
C PRO A 169 -2.26 -17.00 2.36
N LEU A 170 -3.50 -17.25 2.79
CA LEU A 170 -4.66 -17.48 1.93
C LEU A 170 -5.01 -16.23 1.13
N ASP A 171 -5.18 -15.09 1.80
CA ASP A 171 -5.52 -13.82 1.16
C ASP A 171 -4.38 -13.33 0.25
N ARG A 172 -3.13 -13.60 0.65
CA ARG A 172 -1.94 -13.35 -0.16
C ARG A 172 -1.98 -14.17 -1.45
N PHE A 173 -2.17 -15.48 -1.35
CA PHE A 173 -2.31 -16.36 -2.51
C PHE A 173 -3.44 -15.91 -3.43
N MET A 174 -4.63 -15.65 -2.88
CA MET A 174 -5.78 -15.21 -3.65
C MET A 174 -5.54 -13.88 -4.34
N SER A 175 -4.86 -12.94 -3.69
CA SER A 175 -4.49 -11.66 -4.29
C SER A 175 -3.59 -11.85 -5.51
N TYR A 176 -2.53 -12.67 -5.41
CA TYR A 176 -1.66 -12.96 -6.55
C TYR A 176 -2.38 -13.72 -7.68
N TRP A 177 -3.21 -14.71 -7.33
CA TRP A 177 -3.98 -15.45 -8.32
C TRP A 177 -4.95 -14.56 -9.09
N LEU A 178 -5.69 -13.68 -8.40
CA LEU A 178 -6.56 -12.70 -9.04
C LEU A 178 -5.79 -11.73 -9.93
N GLY A 179 -4.56 -11.36 -9.56
CA GLY A 179 -3.65 -10.62 -10.42
C GLY A 179 -3.36 -11.35 -11.74
N LEU A 180 -3.09 -12.65 -11.68
CA LEU A 180 -2.86 -13.50 -12.85
C LEU A 180 -4.10 -13.61 -13.74
N GLU A 181 -5.28 -13.85 -13.16
CA GLU A 181 -6.55 -13.91 -13.91
C GLU A 181 -6.84 -12.59 -14.64
N ASN A 182 -6.45 -11.45 -14.07
CA ASN A 182 -6.59 -10.16 -14.75
C ASN A 182 -5.73 -10.08 -16.02
N LEU A 183 -4.55 -10.69 -16.01
CA LEU A 183 -3.62 -10.72 -17.15
C LEU A 183 -3.95 -11.82 -18.17
N ASP A 184 -4.82 -12.79 -17.89
CA ASP A 184 -5.00 -13.98 -18.72
C ASP A 184 -5.21 -13.67 -20.21
N LYS A 185 -6.14 -12.76 -20.53
CA LYS A 185 -6.40 -12.36 -21.94
C LYS A 185 -5.17 -11.72 -22.60
N THR A 186 -4.54 -10.77 -21.93
CA THR A 186 -3.33 -10.08 -22.42
C THR A 186 -2.20 -11.08 -22.67
N LEU A 187 -1.99 -12.01 -21.72
CA LEU A 187 -0.98 -13.05 -21.85
C LEU A 187 -1.32 -14.05 -22.95
N GLY A 188 -2.59 -14.42 -23.10
CA GLY A 188 -3.04 -15.31 -24.17
C GLY A 188 -2.72 -14.74 -25.55
N GLU A 189 -3.04 -13.47 -25.78
CA GLU A 189 -2.70 -12.77 -27.03
C GLU A 189 -1.18 -12.71 -27.26
N MET A 190 -0.40 -12.35 -26.24
CA MET A 190 1.06 -12.24 -26.35
C MET A 190 1.77 -13.59 -26.52
N LEU A 191 1.21 -14.66 -25.96
CA LEU A 191 1.82 -15.99 -25.96
C LEU A 191 1.31 -16.87 -27.11
N GLY A 192 0.38 -16.37 -27.94
CA GLY A 192 -0.15 -17.06 -29.11
C GLY A 192 -1.25 -18.08 -28.79
N GLU A 193 -1.97 -17.90 -27.67
CA GLU A 193 -3.06 -18.78 -27.28
C GLU A 193 -4.34 -18.49 -28.06
N ASN A 194 -4.99 -19.56 -28.52
CA ASN A 194 -6.27 -19.44 -29.22
C ASN A 194 -7.42 -19.19 -28.23
N ILE A 195 -8.16 -18.10 -28.46
CA ILE A 195 -9.41 -17.80 -27.76
C ILE A 195 -10.43 -18.88 -28.13
N GLU A 196 -10.91 -19.61 -27.12
CA GLU A 196 -11.98 -20.57 -27.32
C GLU A 196 -13.31 -19.82 -27.43
N LYS A 197 -14.04 -20.04 -28.52
CA LYS A 197 -15.39 -19.52 -28.71
C LYS A 197 -16.39 -20.67 -28.72
N ARG A 198 -17.53 -20.47 -28.10
CA ARG A 198 -18.70 -21.36 -28.18
C ARG A 198 -19.91 -20.56 -28.62
N ASN A 199 -20.92 -21.21 -29.15
CA ASN A 199 -22.17 -20.56 -29.52
C ASN A 199 -23.17 -20.70 -28.37
N CYS A 200 -23.89 -19.64 -28.06
CA CYS A 200 -24.96 -19.66 -27.08
C CYS A 200 -26.06 -20.64 -27.53
N VAL A 201 -26.47 -21.55 -26.65
CA VAL A 201 -27.50 -22.56 -26.99
C VAL A 201 -28.85 -21.92 -27.33
N SER A 202 -29.15 -20.75 -26.76
CA SER A 202 -30.43 -20.06 -26.95
C SER A 202 -30.48 -19.20 -28.23
N CYS A 203 -29.46 -18.38 -28.48
CA CYS A 203 -29.47 -17.42 -29.60
C CYS A 203 -28.46 -17.70 -30.71
N GLY A 204 -27.58 -18.70 -30.57
CA GLY A 204 -26.55 -19.03 -31.54
C GLY A 204 -25.34 -18.08 -31.58
N GLU A 205 -25.40 -16.94 -30.90
CA GLU A 205 -24.31 -15.95 -30.89
C GLU A 205 -23.02 -16.51 -30.29
N PRO A 206 -21.85 -16.30 -30.92
CA PRO A 206 -20.58 -16.75 -30.40
C PRO A 206 -20.18 -15.92 -29.17
N TYR A 207 -19.69 -16.59 -28.13
CA TYR A 207 -19.13 -15.97 -26.94
C TYR A 207 -17.75 -16.56 -26.61
N GLU A 208 -16.87 -15.72 -26.06
CA GLU A 208 -15.57 -16.16 -25.56
C GLU A 208 -15.78 -17.01 -24.29
N VAL A 209 -15.21 -18.21 -24.27
CA VAL A 209 -15.23 -19.07 -23.09
C VAL A 209 -14.16 -18.57 -22.11
N PRO A 210 -14.53 -18.18 -20.88
CA PRO A 210 -13.54 -17.85 -19.86
C PRO A 210 -12.57 -19.01 -19.69
N SER A 211 -11.28 -18.73 -19.85
CA SER A 211 -10.22 -19.73 -19.71
C SER A 211 -9.08 -19.16 -18.87
N ALA A 212 -8.11 -20.01 -18.52
CA ALA A 212 -6.87 -19.60 -17.88
C ALA A 212 -5.66 -20.00 -18.76
N LYS A 213 -5.84 -19.96 -20.09
CA LYS A 213 -4.83 -20.43 -21.05
C LYS A 213 -3.60 -19.52 -21.05
N GLY A 214 -3.78 -18.20 -21.01
CA GLY A 214 -2.66 -17.26 -20.94
C GLY A 214 -1.85 -17.44 -19.66
N VAL A 215 -2.53 -17.62 -18.52
CA VAL A 215 -1.87 -17.94 -17.24
C VAL A 215 -1.14 -19.27 -17.32
N ARG A 216 -1.79 -20.33 -17.82
CA ARG A 216 -1.17 -21.65 -18.00
C ARG A 216 0.11 -21.56 -18.82
N SER A 217 0.08 -20.88 -19.96
CA SER A 217 1.23 -20.75 -20.86
C SER A 217 2.35 -19.91 -20.25
N LEU A 218 2.01 -18.93 -19.41
CA LEU A 218 2.99 -18.21 -18.61
C LEU A 218 3.72 -19.13 -17.61
N PHE A 219 2.99 -19.98 -16.89
CA PHE A 219 3.58 -20.99 -16.02
C PHE A 219 4.46 -21.96 -16.81
N GLU A 220 3.95 -22.52 -17.91
CA GLU A 220 4.68 -23.46 -18.77
C GLU A 220 6.03 -22.91 -19.24
N LYS A 221 6.09 -21.62 -19.58
CA LYS A 221 7.32 -20.97 -20.06
C LYS A 221 8.25 -20.49 -18.94
N HIS A 222 7.75 -20.17 -17.75
CA HIS A 222 8.51 -19.39 -16.77
C HIS A 222 8.55 -19.94 -15.34
N SER A 223 7.80 -21.00 -15.03
CA SER A 223 7.94 -21.75 -13.77
C SER A 223 8.89 -22.95 -13.97
N ILE A 224 9.56 -23.36 -12.89
CA ILE A 224 10.51 -24.48 -12.92
C ILE A 224 9.81 -25.79 -13.29
N ASN A 225 8.61 -26.06 -12.75
CA ASN A 225 7.85 -27.28 -13.05
C ASN A 225 6.74 -27.07 -14.10
N GLY A 226 6.70 -25.89 -14.73
CA GLY A 226 5.78 -25.54 -15.81
C GLY A 226 4.31 -25.81 -15.49
N VAL A 227 3.68 -26.67 -16.29
CA VAL A 227 2.25 -27.00 -16.18
C VAL A 227 1.90 -27.68 -14.85
N LYS A 228 2.84 -28.38 -14.19
CA LYS A 228 2.56 -29.00 -12.88
C LYS A 228 2.28 -27.95 -11.80
N ASP A 229 3.10 -26.91 -11.77
CA ASP A 229 2.95 -25.76 -10.87
C ASP A 229 1.63 -25.02 -11.15
N PHE A 230 1.27 -24.82 -12.42
CA PHE A 230 -0.03 -24.24 -12.78
C PHE A 230 -1.20 -25.07 -12.24
N LYS A 231 -1.19 -26.40 -12.45
CA LYS A 231 -2.28 -27.28 -11.97
C LYS A 231 -2.39 -27.23 -10.46
N ARG A 232 -1.26 -27.23 -9.75
CA ARG A 232 -1.21 -27.13 -8.30
C ARG A 232 -1.87 -25.83 -7.80
N CYS A 233 -1.45 -24.67 -8.32
CA CYS A 233 -2.04 -23.39 -7.92
C CYS A 233 -3.52 -23.29 -8.32
N ARG A 234 -3.90 -23.76 -9.52
CA ARG A 234 -5.29 -23.76 -9.97
C ARG A 234 -6.18 -24.60 -9.07
N ASN A 235 -5.72 -25.80 -8.70
CA ASN A 235 -6.48 -26.70 -7.84
C ASN A 235 -6.66 -26.07 -6.45
N LEU A 236 -5.58 -25.53 -5.86
CA LEU A 236 -5.67 -24.80 -4.59
C LEU A 236 -6.71 -23.66 -4.66
N ARG A 237 -6.72 -22.87 -5.73
CA ARG A 237 -7.75 -21.83 -5.91
C ARG A 237 -9.16 -22.40 -6.01
N VAL A 238 -9.35 -23.51 -6.72
CA VAL A 238 -10.65 -24.18 -6.81
C VAL A 238 -11.10 -24.67 -5.43
N ASP A 239 -10.20 -25.28 -4.68
CA ASP A 239 -10.48 -25.80 -3.34
C ASP A 239 -10.86 -24.68 -2.37
N LEU A 240 -10.10 -23.58 -2.36
CA LEU A 240 -10.36 -22.41 -1.50
C LEU A 240 -11.66 -21.68 -1.89
N GLN A 241 -11.93 -21.48 -3.18
CA GLN A 241 -13.09 -20.70 -3.61
C GLN A 241 -14.40 -21.48 -3.53
N HIS A 242 -14.36 -22.80 -3.76
CA HIS A 242 -15.56 -23.63 -3.80
C HIS A 242 -15.74 -24.50 -2.55
N GLY A 243 -14.80 -24.46 -1.60
CA GLY A 243 -14.83 -25.29 -0.40
C GLY A 243 -14.76 -26.79 -0.72
N ALA A 244 -14.18 -27.15 -1.86
CA ALA A 244 -14.17 -28.53 -2.36
C ALA A 244 -13.06 -29.39 -1.71
N GLY A 245 -12.02 -28.75 -1.16
CA GLY A 245 -10.89 -29.41 -0.52
C GLY A 245 -10.89 -29.25 1.01
N ASP A 246 -10.06 -30.06 1.65
CA ASP A 246 -9.75 -29.95 3.07
C ASP A 246 -8.88 -28.71 3.35
N LEU A 247 -9.30 -27.88 4.31
CA LEU A 247 -8.64 -26.61 4.62
C LEU A 247 -7.22 -26.84 5.15
N GLU A 248 -6.99 -27.88 5.94
CA GLU A 248 -5.67 -28.20 6.50
C GLU A 248 -4.66 -28.52 5.38
N THR A 249 -5.09 -29.34 4.42
CA THR A 249 -4.32 -29.66 3.21
C THR A 249 -4.04 -28.40 2.38
N ALA A 250 -5.03 -27.52 2.20
CA ALA A 250 -4.87 -26.26 1.49
C ALA A 250 -3.85 -25.34 2.18
N MET A 251 -3.90 -25.24 3.51
CA MET A 251 -2.97 -24.47 4.33
C MET A 251 -1.53 -24.98 4.24
N PHE A 252 -1.31 -26.29 4.07
CA PHE A 252 0.03 -26.83 3.88
C PHE A 252 0.67 -26.35 2.56
N GLN A 253 -0.14 -26.14 1.52
CA GLN A 253 0.35 -25.77 0.18
C GLN A 253 0.37 -24.26 -0.06
N VAL A 254 -0.44 -23.48 0.68
CA VAL A 254 -0.71 -22.09 0.35
C VAL A 254 0.53 -21.21 0.34
N SER A 255 1.44 -21.36 1.29
CA SER A 255 2.62 -20.50 1.38
C SER A 255 3.54 -20.64 0.16
N GLU A 256 3.79 -21.88 -0.28
CA GLU A 256 4.61 -22.13 -1.46
C GLU A 256 3.86 -21.74 -2.76
N CYS A 257 2.57 -22.07 -2.87
CA CYS A 257 1.74 -21.65 -3.99
C CYS A 257 1.63 -20.12 -4.09
N SER A 258 1.60 -19.43 -2.96
CA SER A 258 1.59 -17.97 -2.87
C SER A 258 2.87 -17.38 -3.44
N GLU A 259 4.04 -17.84 -2.99
CA GLU A 259 5.33 -17.35 -3.51
C GLU A 259 5.51 -17.65 -5.00
N LEU A 260 5.11 -18.85 -5.42
CA LEU A 260 5.09 -19.23 -6.83
C LEU A 260 4.18 -18.30 -7.65
N CYS A 261 2.95 -18.04 -7.19
CA CYS A 261 2.04 -17.11 -7.86
C CYS A 261 2.58 -15.68 -7.87
N ARG A 262 3.25 -15.22 -6.80
CA ARG A 262 3.89 -13.89 -6.74
C ARG A 262 4.92 -13.74 -7.84
N ILE A 263 5.85 -14.69 -7.94
CA ILE A 263 6.93 -14.66 -8.94
C ILE A 263 6.34 -14.69 -10.35
N ILE A 264 5.39 -15.59 -10.61
CA ILE A 264 4.77 -15.73 -11.93
C ILE A 264 3.95 -14.48 -12.28
N LEU A 265 3.22 -13.89 -11.33
CA LEU A 265 2.51 -12.64 -11.54
C LEU A 265 3.47 -11.51 -11.90
N LEU A 266 4.58 -11.37 -11.18
CA LEU A 266 5.59 -10.35 -11.46
C LEU A 266 6.18 -10.52 -12.87
N LYS A 267 6.51 -11.75 -13.28
CA LYS A 267 6.95 -12.06 -14.65
C LYS A 267 5.87 -11.72 -15.69
N GLY A 268 4.61 -12.02 -15.40
CA GLY A 268 3.47 -11.69 -16.26
C GLY A 268 3.31 -10.18 -16.45
N ILE A 269 3.50 -9.39 -15.38
CA ILE A 269 3.50 -7.93 -15.43
C ILE A 269 4.65 -7.41 -16.31
N TYR A 270 5.88 -7.91 -16.10
CA TYR A 270 7.06 -7.52 -16.88
C TYR A 270 6.87 -7.83 -18.36
N LEU A 271 6.42 -9.05 -18.68
CA LEU A 271 6.13 -9.46 -20.04
C LEU A 271 5.07 -8.53 -20.68
N ALA A 272 3.97 -8.25 -19.97
CA ALA A 272 2.89 -7.39 -20.47
C ALA A 272 3.29 -5.91 -20.66
N LEU A 273 4.39 -5.48 -20.03
CA LEU A 273 4.98 -4.15 -20.21
C LEU A 273 6.16 -4.14 -21.19
N SER A 274 6.43 -5.27 -21.86
CA SER A 274 7.59 -5.47 -22.74
C SER A 274 8.93 -5.20 -22.05
N LEU A 275 9.06 -5.64 -20.80
CA LEU A 275 10.28 -5.64 -20.01
C LEU A 275 10.94 -7.03 -20.01
N ASP A 276 12.23 -7.10 -19.67
CA ASP A 276 12.93 -8.39 -19.60
C ASP A 276 12.49 -9.18 -18.36
N VAL A 277 11.84 -10.32 -18.58
CA VAL A 277 11.37 -11.23 -17.52
C VAL A 277 12.51 -11.82 -16.67
N LYS A 278 13.76 -11.79 -17.15
CA LYS A 278 14.94 -12.24 -16.39
C LYS A 278 15.24 -11.33 -15.19
N GLU A 279 14.93 -10.03 -15.30
CA GLU A 279 15.09 -9.08 -14.21
C GLU A 279 14.27 -9.46 -12.96
N VAL A 280 13.23 -10.29 -13.11
CA VAL A 280 12.45 -10.80 -11.97
C VAL A 280 13.20 -11.86 -11.18
N GLN A 281 14.03 -12.69 -11.81
CA GLN A 281 14.81 -13.74 -11.13
C GLN A 281 16.06 -13.18 -10.45
N GLU A 282 16.68 -12.18 -11.07
CA GLU A 282 17.83 -11.45 -10.53
C GLU A 282 17.40 -10.33 -9.57
N GLY A 283 16.09 -10.06 -9.54
CA GLY A 283 15.46 -9.06 -8.70
C GLY A 283 15.51 -9.43 -7.22
N PRO A 284 15.30 -8.43 -6.35
CA PRO A 284 15.55 -8.63 -4.94
C PRO A 284 14.34 -9.30 -4.25
N GLU A 285 14.59 -10.11 -3.21
CA GLU A 285 13.56 -10.87 -2.47
C GLU A 285 12.44 -9.98 -1.90
N PRO A 286 11.19 -10.48 -1.76
CA PRO A 286 10.10 -9.67 -1.23
C PRO A 286 10.33 -9.27 0.23
N ILE A 287 9.94 -8.05 0.60
CA ILE A 287 9.90 -7.59 1.99
C ILE A 287 8.45 -7.38 2.38
N TYR A 288 7.98 -8.12 3.40
CA TYR A 288 6.56 -8.14 3.78
C TYR A 288 6.17 -7.13 4.88
N ASN A 289 7.05 -6.75 5.83
CA ASN A 289 6.83 -5.75 6.92
C ASN A 289 5.37 -5.38 7.24
N ILE A 290 4.61 -6.37 7.70
CA ILE A 290 3.16 -6.29 7.76
C ILE A 290 2.78 -5.80 9.17
N HIS A 291 2.22 -4.59 9.23
CA HIS A 291 1.55 -3.94 10.38
C HIS A 291 2.35 -3.11 11.39
N GLN A 292 1.71 -1.99 11.78
CA GLN A 292 2.05 -1.10 12.88
C GLN A 292 0.80 -0.76 13.69
N PRO A 293 0.88 -0.73 15.03
CA PRO A 293 -0.21 -0.20 15.85
C PRO A 293 -0.43 1.29 15.54
N ARG A 294 -1.66 1.79 15.74
CA ARG A 294 -2.02 3.19 15.50
C ARG A 294 -2.96 3.74 16.55
N ILE A 295 -2.98 5.05 16.67
CA ILE A 295 -3.89 5.82 17.50
C ILE A 295 -4.68 6.78 16.60
N GLU A 296 -6.01 6.67 16.64
CA GLU A 296 -6.91 7.54 15.89
C GLU A 296 -7.54 8.60 16.79
N PHE A 297 -7.52 9.86 16.34
CA PHE A 297 -8.12 10.99 17.03
C PHE A 297 -9.28 11.56 16.21
N ARG A 298 -10.44 11.70 16.84
CA ARG A 298 -11.60 12.39 16.27
C ARG A 298 -12.10 13.45 17.23
N GLY A 299 -12.42 14.62 16.70
CA GLY A 299 -12.94 15.75 17.47
C GLY A 299 -13.62 16.80 16.59
N GLN A 300 -14.35 17.71 17.23
CA GLN A 300 -14.94 18.89 16.62
C GLN A 300 -14.52 20.13 17.42
N TYR A 301 -14.02 21.16 16.73
CA TYR A 301 -13.68 22.43 17.38
C TYR A 301 -14.90 23.37 17.40
N LYS A 302 -15.21 23.94 18.56
CA LYS A 302 -16.23 24.99 18.71
C LYS A 302 -15.67 26.40 18.45
N ILE A 303 -14.68 26.53 17.56
CA ILE A 303 -14.06 27.80 17.19
C ILE A 303 -13.91 27.93 15.66
N PRO A 304 -14.03 29.15 15.11
CA PRO A 304 -13.86 29.40 13.67
C PRO A 304 -12.43 29.09 13.20
N PRO A 305 -12.24 28.61 11.95
CA PRO A 305 -10.91 28.25 11.43
C PRO A 305 -9.90 29.40 11.40
N LYS A 306 -10.37 30.65 11.27
CA LYS A 306 -9.53 31.86 11.33
C LYS A 306 -8.86 32.08 12.69
N ASP A 307 -9.43 31.47 13.74
CA ASP A 307 -8.99 31.58 15.13
C ASP A 307 -8.20 30.33 15.56
N LEU A 308 -8.07 29.33 14.68
CA LEU A 308 -7.17 28.20 14.85
C LEU A 308 -5.73 28.64 14.49
N PRO A 309 -4.70 28.04 15.12
CA PRO A 309 -3.33 28.20 14.65
C PRO A 309 -3.20 27.71 13.21
N THR A 310 -2.23 28.26 12.47
CA THR A 310 -2.01 27.97 11.04
C THR A 310 -1.91 26.48 10.72
N ILE A 311 -1.47 25.67 11.70
CA ILE A 311 -1.52 24.22 11.68
C ILE A 311 -2.02 23.75 13.06
N PRO A 312 -3.33 23.45 13.22
CA PRO A 312 -3.84 22.87 14.46
C PRO A 312 -3.31 21.44 14.58
N LEU A 313 -2.54 21.17 15.63
CA LEU A 313 -1.81 19.93 15.76
C LEU A 313 -1.86 19.43 17.21
N ILE A 314 -2.20 18.16 17.35
CA ILE A 314 -2.02 17.41 18.58
C ILE A 314 -0.69 16.66 18.41
N LEU A 315 0.32 16.99 19.18
CA LEU A 315 1.59 16.27 19.20
C LEU A 315 1.52 15.15 20.23
N ILE A 316 1.79 13.91 19.82
CA ILE A 316 1.94 12.80 20.75
C ILE A 316 3.39 12.36 20.72
N LYS A 317 4.04 12.52 21.85
CA LYS A 317 5.37 11.97 22.05
C LYS A 317 5.22 10.64 22.74
N ASN A 318 5.51 9.59 21.98
CA ASN A 318 5.70 8.25 22.52
C ASN A 318 7.10 8.20 23.13
N GLU A 319 7.16 8.03 24.44
CA GLU A 319 8.41 7.91 25.18
C GLU A 319 8.52 6.52 25.81
N ASN A 320 9.75 6.08 26.08
CA ASN A 320 10.02 4.86 26.82
C ASN A 320 9.39 3.58 26.24
N ILE A 321 9.36 3.44 24.91
CA ILE A 321 8.87 2.23 24.25
C ILE A 321 9.74 1.03 24.65
N LYS A 322 9.14 0.03 25.31
CA LYS A 322 9.77 -1.24 25.66
C LYS A 322 8.96 -2.37 25.06
N ALA A 323 9.67 -3.38 24.56
CA ALA A 323 9.08 -4.64 24.14
C ALA A 323 9.58 -5.75 25.07
N THR A 324 8.64 -6.49 25.67
CA THR A 324 8.93 -7.64 26.54
C THR A 324 8.17 -8.87 26.04
N ILE A 325 8.55 -10.06 26.51
CA ILE A 325 7.81 -11.29 26.26
C ILE A 325 7.21 -11.74 27.59
N VAL A 326 5.90 -11.89 27.64
CA VAL A 326 5.15 -12.38 28.81
C VAL A 326 4.27 -13.53 28.33
N ASP A 327 4.47 -14.73 28.90
CA ASP A 327 3.73 -15.95 28.53
C ASP A 327 3.72 -16.28 27.03
N GLY A 328 4.86 -16.09 26.37
CA GLY A 328 5.01 -16.32 24.93
C GLY A 328 4.35 -15.26 24.04
N LYS A 329 3.74 -14.22 24.61
CA LYS A 329 3.18 -13.07 23.89
C LYS A 329 4.13 -11.88 23.98
N ARG A 330 4.23 -11.11 22.91
CA ARG A 330 4.94 -9.82 22.93
C ARG A 330 4.06 -8.77 23.57
N VAL A 331 4.58 -8.10 24.60
CA VAL A 331 3.93 -6.98 25.29
C VAL A 331 4.73 -5.72 25.01
N PHE A 332 4.05 -4.65 24.63
CA PHE A 332 4.66 -3.34 24.42
C PHE A 332 4.18 -2.39 25.51
N SER A 333 5.11 -1.63 26.09
CA SER A 333 4.79 -0.54 27.03
C SER A 333 5.42 0.75 26.54
N PHE A 334 4.67 1.84 26.55
CA PHE A 334 5.15 3.18 26.20
C PHE A 334 4.37 4.22 27.01
N VAL A 335 4.89 5.44 27.06
CA VAL A 335 4.25 6.59 27.71
C VAL A 335 3.87 7.58 26.62
N ASP A 336 2.58 7.90 26.54
CA ASP A 336 2.07 8.94 25.64
C ASP A 336 2.04 10.30 26.35
N ASN A 337 2.82 11.25 25.83
CA ASN A 337 2.71 12.66 26.19
C ASN A 337 1.95 13.39 25.09
N ILE A 338 0.71 13.80 25.40
CA ILE A 338 -0.12 14.59 24.50
C ILE A 338 0.15 16.09 24.75
N ASP A 339 0.69 16.77 23.75
CA ASP A 339 0.82 18.22 23.68
C ASP A 339 -0.14 18.74 22.60
N SER A 340 -0.75 19.90 22.80
CA SER A 340 -1.59 20.52 21.78
C SER A 340 -1.29 22.00 21.70
N ASN A 341 -1.19 22.52 20.48
CA ASN A 341 -1.13 23.97 20.26
C ASN A 341 -2.51 24.62 20.20
N ILE A 342 -3.57 23.87 20.53
CA ILE A 342 -4.96 24.29 20.43
C ILE A 342 -5.46 24.67 21.83
N ASN A 343 -5.74 25.97 22.04
CA ASN A 343 -6.36 26.48 23.25
C ASN A 343 -7.90 26.43 23.14
N ALA A 344 -8.48 25.23 23.14
CA ALA A 344 -9.93 25.04 23.15
C ALA A 344 -10.33 23.77 23.91
N ASP A 345 -11.52 23.78 24.51
CA ASP A 345 -12.11 22.57 25.09
C ASP A 345 -12.26 21.49 24.03
N MET A 346 -11.74 20.30 24.30
CA MET A 346 -11.71 19.19 23.37
C MET A 346 -12.19 17.89 24.03
N THR A 347 -13.01 17.15 23.30
CA THR A 347 -13.29 15.74 23.61
C THR A 347 -12.51 14.88 22.64
N ILE A 348 -11.59 14.07 23.17
CA ILE A 348 -10.78 13.15 22.38
C ILE A 348 -11.31 11.72 22.60
N GLN A 349 -11.56 11.00 21.52
CA GLN A 349 -11.67 9.55 21.55
C GLN A 349 -10.39 8.94 21.00
N MET A 350 -9.69 8.12 21.80
CA MET A 350 -8.52 7.35 21.39
C MET A 350 -8.92 5.89 21.22
N THR A 351 -8.54 5.28 20.09
CA THR A 351 -8.74 3.84 19.85
C THR A 351 -7.42 3.20 19.50
N PHE A 352 -7.03 2.16 20.24
CA PHE A 352 -5.86 1.32 19.95
C PHE A 352 -6.31 0.10 19.15
N VAL A 353 -5.63 -0.14 18.03
CA VAL A 353 -5.88 -1.31 17.18
C VAL A 353 -4.60 -2.15 17.17
N THR A 354 -4.69 -3.39 17.65
CA THR A 354 -3.58 -4.35 17.73
C THR A 354 -3.93 -5.68 17.06
N GLU A 355 -2.92 -6.50 16.75
CA GLU A 355 -3.11 -7.84 16.19
C GLU A 355 -3.66 -8.83 17.23
N LYS A 356 -4.25 -9.92 16.73
CA LYS A 356 -4.70 -11.05 17.56
C LYS A 356 -3.48 -11.69 18.26
N GLY A 357 -3.38 -11.52 19.57
CA GLY A 357 -2.25 -11.99 20.38
C GLY A 357 -1.29 -10.89 20.86
N VAL A 358 -1.49 -9.64 20.41
CA VAL A 358 -0.83 -8.45 20.97
C VAL A 358 -1.84 -7.71 21.83
N GLU A 359 -1.57 -7.64 23.12
CA GLU A 359 -2.38 -6.89 24.08
C GLU A 359 -1.71 -5.54 24.33
N ALA A 360 -2.37 -4.44 23.96
CA ALA A 360 -1.92 -3.09 24.29
C ALA A 360 -2.79 -2.56 25.44
N ASN A 361 -2.14 -2.25 26.55
CA ASN A 361 -2.78 -1.64 27.71
C ASN A 361 -2.27 -0.22 27.85
N LEU A 362 -3.20 0.74 27.92
CA LEU A 362 -2.89 2.11 28.30
C LEU A 362 -2.78 2.18 29.82
N GLU A 363 -1.58 2.45 30.32
CA GLU A 363 -1.36 2.70 31.75
C GLU A 363 -1.07 4.18 31.97
N ASN A 364 -1.73 4.79 32.95
CA ASN A 364 -1.42 6.15 33.43
C ASN A 364 -1.51 7.28 32.39
N VAL A 365 -2.58 7.33 31.57
CA VAL A 365 -2.86 8.49 30.70
C VAL A 365 -3.01 9.75 31.56
N LYS A 366 -2.03 10.65 31.51
CA LYS A 366 -2.07 11.95 32.20
C LYS A 366 -2.12 13.06 31.15
N THR A 367 -3.25 13.73 31.05
CA THR A 367 -3.33 15.02 30.35
C THR A 367 -2.67 16.07 31.24
N VAL A 368 -1.54 16.63 30.83
CA VAL A 368 -0.92 17.76 31.53
C VAL A 368 -1.44 19.04 30.87
N PRO A 369 -2.32 19.83 31.53
CA PRO A 369 -2.70 21.12 30.99
C PRO A 369 -1.48 22.03 31.01
N LYS A 370 -1.11 22.61 29.86
CA LYS A 370 -0.19 23.76 29.86
C LYS A 370 -0.91 24.92 30.54
N LYS A 371 -0.30 25.43 31.61
CA LYS A 371 -0.70 26.69 32.26
C LYS A 371 -0.24 27.88 31.44
#